data_AF-A0A7W7LCX7-F1
#
_entry.id   AF-A0A7W7LCX7-F1
#
_cell.length_a   1.000
_cell.length_b   1.000
_cell.length_c   1.000
_cell.angle_alpha   90.00
_cell.angle_beta   90.00
_cell.angle_gamma   90.00
#
_symmetry.space_group_name_H-M   'P 1'
#
loop_
_entity.id
_entity.type
_entity.pdbx_description
1 polymer ?
#
loop_
_entity_poly.entity_id
_entity_poly.type
_entity_poly.pdbx_seq_one_letter_code
_entity_poly.pdbx_strand_id
1 'polypeptide(L)'
;MNKKPACGPERDPEFFAEIDKVFAQYPEAARRYAVRCMRRELETLKIDFTKQIGLSRVEDGRIITEFHDRDDDLVRSAHHACCEWHQGHCYEQCQE
;
A
#
# COMPACT_ATOMS: atom_id res chain seq x y z
N MET A 1 24.02 0.50 18.98
CA MET A 1 23.95 0.01 17.58
C MET A 1 22.84 0.76 16.87
N ASN A 2 23.15 1.56 15.85
CA ASN A 2 22.12 2.18 15.00
C ASN A 2 21.43 1.08 14.19
N LYS A 3 20.18 0.77 14.53
CA LYS A 3 19.38 -0.21 13.81
C LYS A 3 18.95 0.44 12.49
N LYS A 4 19.31 -0.15 11.36
CA LYS A 4 18.85 0.30 10.04
C LYS A 4 17.31 0.40 10.04
N PRO A 5 16.71 1.37 9.33
CA PRO A 5 15.26 1.45 9.19
C PRO A 5 14.72 0.20 8.49
N ALA A 6 13.44 -0.10 8.70
CA ALA A 6 12.82 -1.31 8.15
C ALA A 6 12.66 -1.27 6.63
N CYS A 7 12.44 -0.08 6.08
CA CYS A 7 12.28 0.19 4.66
C CYS A 7 12.86 1.59 4.36
N GLY A 8 13.04 1.88 3.08
CA GLY A 8 13.35 3.24 2.59
C GLY A 8 14.76 3.37 2.00
N PRO A 9 15.13 4.56 1.52
CA PRO A 9 16.39 4.77 0.79
C PRO A 9 17.64 4.41 1.60
N GLU A 10 17.63 4.62 2.92
CA GLU A 10 18.76 4.22 3.80
C GLU A 10 18.89 2.70 3.95
N ARG A 11 17.79 1.97 3.80
CA ARG A 11 17.75 0.50 3.89
C ARG A 11 18.07 -0.14 2.54
N ASP A 12 17.47 0.36 1.46
CA ASP A 12 17.49 -0.21 0.11
C ASP A 12 17.90 0.84 -0.95
N PRO A 13 19.14 1.39 -0.87
CA PRO A 13 19.54 2.55 -1.67
C PRO A 13 19.51 2.30 -3.19
N GLU A 14 19.93 1.12 -3.64
CA GLU A 14 19.95 0.77 -5.07
C GLU A 14 18.54 0.68 -5.65
N PHE A 15 17.59 0.11 -4.90
CA PHE A 15 16.19 0.03 -5.32
C PHE A 15 15.57 1.42 -5.49
N PHE A 16 15.76 2.31 -4.52
CA PHE A 16 15.22 3.68 -4.61
C PHE A 16 15.89 4.49 -5.72
N ALA A 17 17.18 4.28 -6.00
CA ALA A 17 17.84 4.90 -7.15
C ALA A 17 17.22 4.48 -8.50
N GLU A 18 16.76 3.23 -8.64
CA GLU A 18 16.04 2.78 -9.84
C GLU A 18 14.63 3.38 -9.92
N ILE A 19 13.93 3.50 -8.79
CA ILE A 19 12.62 4.18 -8.73
C ILE A 19 12.74 5.65 -9.16
N ASP A 20 13.79 6.36 -8.71
CA ASP A 20 14.03 7.75 -9.11
C ASP A 20 14.22 7.90 -10.62
N LYS A 21 14.91 6.95 -11.26
CA LYS A 21 15.05 6.92 -12.73
C LYS A 21 13.70 6.73 -13.42
N VAL A 22 12.85 5.84 -12.90
CA VAL A 22 11.50 5.61 -13.45
C VAL A 22 10.66 6.89 -13.33
N PHE A 23 10.67 7.56 -12.18
CA PHE A 23 9.92 8.81 -12.01
C PHE A 23 10.49 9.97 -12.84
N ALA A 24 11.79 10.02 -13.08
CA ALA A 24 12.39 10.96 -14.02
C ALA A 24 11.92 10.71 -15.46
N GLN A 25 11.72 9.44 -15.85
CA GLN A 25 11.21 9.07 -17.17
C GLN A 25 9.70 9.35 -17.32
N TYR A 26 8.93 9.24 -16.23
CA TYR A 26 7.47 9.41 -16.22
C TYR A 26 7.02 10.46 -15.18
N PRO A 27 7.27 11.76 -15.42
CA PRO A 27 7.03 12.81 -14.43
C PRO A 27 5.55 12.95 -14.01
N GLU A 28 4.61 12.68 -14.91
CA GLU A 28 3.17 12.69 -14.57
C GLU A 28 2.75 11.48 -13.72
N ALA A 29 3.52 10.38 -13.75
CA ALA A 29 3.31 9.25 -12.84
C ALA A 29 3.87 9.58 -11.45
N ALA A 30 5.00 10.29 -11.37
CA ALA A 30 5.64 10.70 -10.11
C ALA A 30 4.74 11.55 -9.21
N ARG A 31 3.75 12.24 -9.77
CA ARG A 31 2.74 13.01 -9.01
C ARG A 31 1.62 12.17 -8.42
N ARG A 32 1.42 10.95 -8.91
CA ARG A 32 0.28 10.08 -8.59
C ARG A 32 0.65 8.85 -7.76
N TYR A 33 1.91 8.44 -7.83
CA TYR A 33 2.37 7.20 -7.21
C TYR A 33 3.47 7.48 -6.18
N ALA A 34 3.46 6.69 -5.12
CA ALA A 34 4.49 6.69 -4.08
C ALA A 34 4.82 5.24 -3.70
N VAL A 35 5.98 5.04 -3.08
CA VAL A 35 6.38 3.75 -2.52
C VAL A 35 5.99 3.71 -1.04
N ARG A 36 5.20 2.71 -0.63
CA ARG A 36 4.79 2.48 0.76
C ARG A 36 5.52 1.28 1.35
N CYS A 37 5.98 1.40 2.60
CA CYS A 37 6.56 0.30 3.36
C CYS A 37 5.45 -0.57 3.97
N MET A 38 5.43 -1.87 3.63
CA MET A 38 4.37 -2.81 4.04
C MET A 38 4.64 -3.49 5.40
N ARG A 39 5.48 -2.87 6.25
CA ARG A 39 5.94 -3.50 7.49
C ARG A 39 4.78 -3.75 8.45
N ARG A 40 3.84 -2.82 8.58
CA ARG A 40 2.75 -2.94 9.56
C ARG A 40 1.82 -4.09 9.18
N GLU A 41 1.52 -4.21 7.90
CA GLU A 41 0.64 -5.21 7.33
C GLU A 41 1.27 -6.60 7.43
N LEU A 42 2.54 -6.75 7.01
CA LEU A 42 3.21 -8.05 6.96
C LEU A 42 3.82 -8.48 8.31
N GLU A 43 4.41 -7.56 9.07
CA GLU A 43 5.12 -7.91 10.31
C GLU A 43 4.25 -7.77 11.56
N THR A 44 3.34 -6.80 11.61
CA THR A 44 2.51 -6.55 12.81
C THR A 44 1.16 -7.24 12.70
N LEU A 45 0.42 -7.01 11.61
CA LEU A 45 -0.93 -7.55 11.42
C LEU A 45 -0.94 -8.96 10.82
N LYS A 46 0.19 -9.41 10.22
CA LYS A 46 0.33 -10.74 9.60
C LYS A 46 -0.69 -11.00 8.50
N ILE A 47 -0.99 -9.98 7.70
CA ILE A 47 -1.97 -10.06 6.62
C ILE A 47 -1.49 -11.02 5.53
N ASP A 48 -2.40 -11.90 5.10
CA ASP A 48 -2.25 -12.70 3.88
C ASP A 48 -3.03 -12.02 2.75
N PHE A 49 -2.35 -11.24 1.91
CA PHE A 49 -3.00 -10.49 0.81
C PHE A 49 -3.65 -11.37 -0.27
N THR A 50 -3.38 -12.68 -0.28
CA THR A 50 -4.08 -13.62 -1.16
C THR A 50 -5.49 -13.93 -0.66
N LYS A 51 -5.72 -13.80 0.65
CA LYS A 51 -7.01 -14.07 1.31
C LYS A 51 -7.70 -12.81 1.80
N GLN A 52 -6.92 -11.79 2.13
CA GLN A 52 -7.39 -10.57 2.76
C GLN A 52 -7.13 -9.34 1.88
N ILE A 53 -7.93 -8.31 2.09
CA ILE A 53 -7.84 -7.02 1.40
C ILE A 53 -8.09 -5.89 2.40
N GLY A 54 -7.37 -4.78 2.26
CA GLY A 54 -7.60 -3.57 3.03
C GLY A 54 -8.77 -2.77 2.47
N LEU A 55 -9.66 -2.31 3.33
CA LEU A 55 -10.69 -1.33 3.02
C LEU A 55 -10.37 -0.05 3.79
N SER A 56 -10.03 0.99 3.04
CA SER A 56 -9.58 2.27 3.54
C SER A 56 -10.68 3.31 3.39
N ARG A 57 -11.00 4.05 4.45
CA ARG A 57 -11.98 5.13 4.44
C ARG A 57 -11.46 6.35 5.19
N VAL A 58 -12.05 7.51 4.90
CA VAL A 58 -11.81 8.73 5.69
C VAL A 58 -12.85 8.83 6.79
N GLU A 59 -12.42 8.78 8.04
CA GLU A 59 -13.25 8.90 9.23
C GLU A 59 -12.63 9.95 10.16
N ASP A 60 -13.39 11.00 10.51
CA ASP A 60 -12.94 12.11 11.37
C ASP A 60 -11.60 12.74 10.94
N GLY A 61 -11.41 12.93 9.63
CA GLY A 61 -10.19 13.51 9.05
C GLY A 61 -8.96 12.59 9.11
N ARG A 62 -9.15 11.30 9.41
CA ARG A 62 -8.12 10.27 9.42
C ARG A 62 -8.41 9.23 8.36
N ILE A 63 -7.36 8.62 7.82
CA ILE A 63 -7.49 7.44 6.98
C ILE A 63 -7.44 6.21 7.89
N ILE A 64 -8.49 5.41 7.86
CA ILE A 64 -8.59 4.14 8.58
C ILE A 64 -8.63 3.02 7.55
N THR A 65 -7.68 2.09 7.64
CA THR A 65 -7.66 0.87 6.82
C THR A 65 -7.92 -0.33 7.71
N GLU A 66 -8.98 -1.08 7.39
CA GLU A 66 -9.31 -2.35 8.04
C GLU A 66 -9.11 -3.51 7.05
N PHE A 67 -8.56 -4.63 7.51
CA PHE A 67 -8.31 -5.79 6.65
C PHE A 67 -9.39 -6.84 6.86
N HIS A 68 -10.04 -7.22 5.76
CA HIS A 68 -11.14 -8.18 5.72
C HIS A 68 -10.79 -9.36 4.82
N ASP A 69 -11.44 -10.49 5.04
CA ASP A 69 -11.39 -11.59 4.08
C ASP A 69 -12.04 -11.15 2.77
N ARG A 70 -11.44 -11.52 1.63
CA ARG A 70 -11.91 -11.13 0.30
C ARG A 70 -13.32 -11.65 -0.02
N ASP A 71 -13.77 -12.69 0.69
CA ASP A 71 -15.10 -13.29 0.55
C ASP A 71 -16.17 -12.64 1.46
N ASP A 72 -15.80 -11.67 2.29
CA ASP A 72 -16.74 -10.91 3.13
C ASP A 72 -17.73 -10.11 2.27
N ASP A 73 -19.00 -10.10 2.67
CA ASP A 73 -20.05 -9.33 2.00
C ASP A 73 -19.74 -7.83 2.01
N LEU A 74 -19.04 -7.35 3.04
CA LEU A 74 -18.60 -5.95 3.14
C LEU A 74 -17.60 -5.59 2.04
N VAL A 75 -16.71 -6.52 1.67
CA VAL A 75 -15.78 -6.34 0.54
C VAL A 75 -16.52 -6.37 -0.78
N ARG A 76 -17.45 -7.32 -0.96
CA ARG A 76 -18.20 -7.50 -2.22
C ARG A 76 -19.15 -6.34 -2.53
N SER A 77 -19.65 -5.67 -1.49
CA SER A 77 -20.59 -4.55 -1.62
C SER A 77 -19.91 -3.18 -1.65
N ALA A 78 -18.60 -3.09 -1.40
CA ALA A 78 -17.89 -1.82 -1.40
C ALA A 78 -17.78 -1.25 -2.83
N HIS A 79 -18.16 0.02 -2.99
CA HIS A 79 -17.90 0.78 -4.21
C HIS A 79 -16.44 1.28 -4.16
N HIS A 80 -15.58 0.70 -5.00
CA HIS A 80 -14.14 0.99 -4.97
C HIS A 80 -13.79 2.16 -5.90
N ALA A 81 -13.26 3.24 -5.35
CA ALA A 81 -12.76 4.37 -6.15
C ALA A 81 -11.25 4.31 -6.43
N CYS A 82 -10.50 3.51 -5.67
CA CYS A 82 -9.05 3.41 -5.77
C CYS A 82 -8.54 1.99 -5.44
N CYS A 83 -7.28 1.72 -5.81
CA CYS A 83 -6.54 0.53 -5.43
C CYS A 83 -5.08 0.85 -5.10
N GLU A 84 -4.56 0.31 -4.00
CA GLU A 84 -3.12 0.12 -3.81
C GLU A 84 -2.69 -1.23 -4.40
N TRP A 85 -1.59 -1.20 -5.15
CA TRP A 85 -1.16 -2.33 -5.98
C TRP A 85 0.11 -2.98 -5.45
N HIS A 86 0.10 -4.31 -5.38
CA HIS A 86 1.27 -5.12 -5.10
C HIS A 86 1.32 -6.27 -6.11
N GLN A 87 2.40 -6.34 -6.89
CA GLN A 87 2.59 -7.36 -7.93
C GLN A 87 1.39 -7.49 -8.91
N GLY A 88 0.75 -6.38 -9.26
CA GLY A 88 -0.40 -6.37 -10.17
C GLY A 88 -1.75 -6.73 -9.52
N HIS A 89 -1.78 -7.01 -8.22
CA HIS A 89 -3.00 -7.25 -7.47
C HIS A 89 -3.35 -6.05 -6.59
N CYS A 90 -4.63 -5.69 -6.58
CA CYS A 90 -5.16 -4.73 -5.63
C CYS A 90 -5.24 -5.38 -4.24
N TYR A 91 -4.52 -4.83 -3.27
CA TYR A 91 -4.44 -5.35 -1.90
C TYR A 91 -5.07 -4.42 -0.86
N GLU A 92 -5.34 -3.16 -1.23
CA GLU A 92 -6.09 -2.20 -0.42
C GLU A 92 -6.94 -1.33 -1.35
N GLN A 93 -8.18 -1.05 -0.97
CA GLN A 93 -9.16 -0.28 -1.74
C GLN A 93 -9.61 0.93 -0.93
N CYS A 94 -9.82 2.07 -1.59
CA CYS A 94 -10.50 3.20 -0.98
C CYS A 94 -12.02 3.02 -1.10
N GLN A 95 -12.72 3.17 0.01
CA GLN A 95 -14.16 3.41 0.07
C GLN A 95 -14.41 4.93 -0.04
N GLU A 96 -15.37 5.32 -0.86
CA GLU A 96 -15.89 6.70 -0.93
C GLU A 96 -16.86 7.02 0.20
#